data_AF-A0A1W9YYB8-F1
#
_entry.id   AF-A0A1W9YYB8-F1
#
_cell.length_a   1.000
_cell.length_b   1.000
_cell.length_c   1.000
_cell.angle_alpha   90.00
_cell.angle_beta   90.00
_cell.angle_gamma   90.00
#
_symmetry.space_group_name_H-M   'P 1'
#
loop_
_entity.id
_entity.type
_entity.pdbx_description
1 polymer ?
#
loop_
_entity_poly.entity_id
_entity_poly.type
_entity_poly.pdbx_seq_one_letter_code
_entity_poly.pdbx_strand_id
1 'polypeptide(L)'
;AHNAGFNVEEDLSVTDTRTSRTFAEQAARQAQAQALAGDIRQRATQLIGVEHEVAAKIATATAPLNTVGFHEPPIAPSLPTPVPHNEKPQIHAVDRSWKQDPPSPMPGDPKDMTAVQARAAWDAVNADIARYNARCGRTFVL
;
A
#
# COMPACT_ATOMS: atom_id res chain seq x y z
N ALA A 1 -15.93 -12.35 -21.53
CA ALA A 1 -16.14 -13.73 -22.04
C ALA A 1 -17.45 -14.31 -21.55
N HIS A 2 -17.68 -14.38 -20.23
CA HIS A 2 -18.86 -15.03 -19.65
C HIS A 2 -20.20 -14.48 -20.18
N ASN A 3 -20.35 -13.15 -20.27
CA ASN A 3 -21.56 -12.52 -20.83
C ASN A 3 -21.82 -12.85 -22.32
N ALA A 4 -20.80 -13.30 -23.06
CA ALA A 4 -20.92 -13.75 -24.46
C ALA A 4 -21.26 -15.25 -24.59
N GLY A 5 -21.40 -15.95 -23.46
CA GLY A 5 -21.62 -17.39 -23.41
C GLY A 5 -20.34 -18.22 -23.56
N PHE A 6 -19.19 -17.69 -23.14
CA PHE A 6 -17.94 -18.45 -23.11
C PHE A 6 -17.41 -18.52 -21.68
N ASN A 7 -17.07 -19.72 -21.23
CA ASN A 7 -16.30 -19.92 -20.02
C ASN A 7 -14.80 -19.95 -20.34
N VAL A 8 -13.98 -19.41 -19.46
CA VAL A 8 -12.52 -19.49 -19.54
C VAL A 8 -12.07 -20.32 -18.35
N GLU A 9 -11.30 -21.37 -18.60
CA GLU A 9 -10.77 -22.25 -17.57
C GLU A 9 -9.35 -21.79 -17.14
N GLU A 10 -8.83 -22.41 -16.08
CA GLU A 10 -7.50 -22.10 -15.50
C GLU A 10 -6.36 -22.25 -16.52
N ASP A 11 -6.49 -23.19 -17.45
CA ASP A 11 -5.52 -23.46 -18.51
C ASP A 11 -5.63 -22.48 -19.71
N LEU A 12 -6.44 -21.43 -19.58
CA LEU A 12 -6.75 -20.45 -20.63
C LEU A 12 -7.48 -21.06 -21.83
N SER A 13 -8.05 -22.25 -21.69
CA SER A 13 -9.00 -22.79 -22.66
C SER A 13 -10.31 -22.02 -22.57
N VAL A 14 -11.02 -21.97 -23.69
CA VAL A 14 -12.29 -21.27 -23.81
C VAL A 14 -13.34 -22.26 -24.31
N THR A 15 -14.39 -22.43 -23.52
CA THR A 15 -15.49 -23.36 -23.81
C THR A 15 -16.78 -22.58 -24.02
N ASP A 16 -17.55 -22.92 -25.07
CA ASP A 16 -18.87 -22.35 -25.28
C ASP A 16 -19.88 -22.96 -24.31
N THR A 17 -20.65 -22.12 -23.62
CA THR A 17 -21.69 -22.55 -22.68
C THR A 17 -23.07 -22.59 -23.30
N ARG A 18 -23.22 -22.15 -24.56
CA ARG A 18 -24.50 -22.16 -25.28
C ARG A 18 -24.72 -23.45 -26.06
N THR A 19 -25.96 -23.90 -26.07
CA THR A 19 -26.41 -24.95 -26.99
C THR A 19 -26.62 -24.36 -28.39
N SER A 20 -25.85 -24.83 -29.37
CA SER A 20 -26.04 -24.49 -30.78
C SER A 20 -27.20 -25.29 -31.38
N ARG A 21 -27.98 -24.69 -32.29
CA ARG A 21 -29.13 -25.35 -32.92
C ARG A 21 -28.77 -26.02 -34.25
N THR A 22 -27.61 -25.67 -34.82
CA THR A 22 -27.11 -26.18 -36.10
C THR A 22 -25.60 -26.43 -36.05
N PHE A 23 -25.11 -27.30 -36.93
CA PHE A 23 -23.66 -27.54 -37.07
C PHE A 23 -22.89 -26.30 -37.52
N ALA A 24 -23.46 -25.49 -38.41
CA ALA A 24 -22.82 -24.26 -38.89
C ALA A 24 -22.64 -23.23 -37.76
N GLU A 25 -23.66 -23.09 -36.91
CA GLU A 25 -23.58 -22.24 -35.72
C GLU A 25 -22.52 -22.75 -34.73
N GLN A 26 -22.50 -24.06 -34.48
CA GLN A 26 -21.50 -24.67 -33.60
C GLN A 26 -20.07 -24.44 -34.11
N ALA A 27 -19.83 -24.62 -35.41
CA ALA A 27 -18.53 -24.39 -36.02
C ALA A 27 -18.11 -22.91 -35.92
N ALA A 28 -19.03 -21.97 -36.15
CA ALA A 28 -18.76 -20.54 -36.01
C ALA A 28 -18.40 -20.16 -34.56
N ARG A 29 -19.13 -20.72 -33.59
CA ARG A 29 -18.87 -20.51 -32.16
C ARG A 29 -17.55 -21.13 -31.71
N GLN A 30 -17.21 -22.30 -32.23
CA GLN A 30 -15.92 -22.94 -31.98
C GLN A 30 -14.76 -22.08 -32.50
N ALA A 31 -14.89 -21.51 -33.71
CA ALA A 31 -13.89 -20.58 -34.24
C ALA A 31 -13.75 -19.32 -33.36
N GLN A 32 -14.87 -18.77 -32.86
CA GLN A 32 -14.84 -17.65 -31.91
C GLN A 32 -14.13 -18.01 -30.60
N ALA A 33 -14.42 -19.19 -30.03
CA ALA A 33 -13.77 -19.67 -28.82
C ALA A 33 -12.25 -19.83 -29.01
N GLN A 34 -11.83 -20.41 -30.14
CA GLN A 34 -10.41 -20.57 -30.48
C GLN A 34 -9.69 -19.23 -30.64
N ALA A 35 -10.31 -18.27 -31.32
CA ALA A 35 -9.77 -16.93 -31.48
C ALA A 35 -9.63 -16.21 -30.13
N LEU A 36 -10.65 -16.30 -29.28
CA LEU A 36 -10.62 -15.73 -27.93
C LEU A 36 -9.54 -16.39 -27.06
N ALA A 37 -9.40 -17.71 -27.12
CA ALA A 37 -8.35 -18.43 -26.40
C ALA A 37 -6.95 -17.98 -26.87
N GLY A 38 -6.78 -17.73 -28.17
CA GLY A 38 -5.55 -17.16 -28.73
C GLY A 38 -5.23 -15.78 -28.15
N ASP A 39 -6.20 -14.86 -28.13
CA ASP A 39 -6.02 -13.51 -27.57
C ASP A 39 -5.70 -13.56 -26.06
N ILE A 40 -6.40 -14.40 -25.29
CA ILE A 40 -6.16 -14.57 -23.85
C ILE A 40 -4.72 -15.05 -23.61
N ARG A 41 -4.26 -16.08 -24.33
CA ARG A 41 -2.88 -16.58 -24.19
C ARG A 41 -1.85 -15.51 -24.53
N GLN A 42 -2.07 -14.75 -25.62
CA GLN A 42 -1.18 -13.66 -25.99
C GLN A 42 -1.08 -12.60 -24.88
N ARG A 43 -2.21 -12.18 -24.32
CA ARG A 43 -2.25 -11.22 -23.22
C ARG A 43 -1.61 -11.75 -21.95
N ALA A 44 -1.79 -13.04 -21.64
CA ALA A 44 -1.12 -13.67 -20.51
C ALA A 44 0.41 -13.64 -20.67
N THR A 45 0.93 -13.93 -21.87
CA THR A 45 2.37 -13.79 -22.15
C THR A 45 2.86 -12.35 -22.00
N GLN A 46 2.09 -11.37 -22.49
CA GLN A 46 2.42 -9.95 -22.32
C GLN A 46 2.46 -9.56 -20.84
N LEU A 47 1.50 -10.03 -20.04
CA LEU A 47 1.43 -9.77 -18.60
C LEU A 47 2.68 -10.30 -17.88
N ILE A 48 3.12 -11.51 -18.18
CA ILE A 48 4.35 -12.09 -17.62
C ILE A 48 5.56 -11.20 -17.94
N GLY A 49 5.66 -10.69 -19.18
CA GLY A 49 6.73 -9.77 -19.56
C GLY A 49 6.72 -8.47 -18.74
N VAL A 50 5.55 -7.87 -18.57
CA VAL A 50 5.37 -6.65 -17.75
C VAL A 50 5.69 -6.91 -16.29
N GLU A 51 5.29 -8.08 -15.74
CA GLU A 51 5.58 -8.46 -14.37
C GLU A 51 7.09 -8.55 -14.11
N HIS A 52 7.83 -9.20 -15.01
CA HIS A 52 9.29 -9.26 -14.93
C HIS A 52 9.95 -7.88 -14.99
N GLU A 53 9.45 -6.99 -15.86
CA GLU A 53 9.95 -5.62 -15.97
C GLU A 53 9.74 -4.84 -14.67
N VAL A 54 8.55 -4.94 -14.08
CA VAL A 54 8.22 -4.28 -12.81
C VAL A 54 9.08 -4.84 -11.67
N ALA A 55 9.25 -6.16 -11.60
CA ALA A 55 10.10 -6.80 -10.59
C ALA A 55 11.56 -6.32 -10.69
N ALA A 56 12.11 -6.23 -11.91
CA ALA A 56 13.46 -5.73 -12.14
C ALA A 56 13.62 -4.26 -11.73
N LYS A 57 12.62 -3.42 -12.03
CA LYS A 57 12.60 -2.01 -11.60
C LYS A 57 12.60 -1.87 -10.08
N ILE A 58 11.76 -2.65 -9.39
CA ILE A 58 11.71 -2.66 -7.92
C ILE A 58 13.07 -3.10 -7.36
N ALA A 59 13.62 -4.21 -7.84
CA ALA A 59 14.92 -4.71 -7.37
C ALA A 59 16.04 -3.68 -7.57
N THR A 60 16.05 -2.98 -8.69
CA THR A 60 17.02 -1.91 -8.97
C THR A 60 16.82 -0.72 -8.04
N ALA A 61 15.58 -0.29 -7.82
CA ALA A 61 15.26 0.85 -6.97
C ALA A 61 15.59 0.59 -5.48
N THR A 62 15.47 -0.66 -5.02
CA THR A 62 15.76 -1.04 -3.64
C THR A 62 17.22 -1.47 -3.41
N ALA A 63 18.00 -1.71 -4.46
CA ALA A 63 19.40 -2.11 -4.34
C ALA A 63 20.26 -1.21 -3.41
N PRO A 64 20.11 0.14 -3.40
CA PRO A 64 20.87 0.98 -2.49
C PRO A 64 20.59 0.72 -1.01
N LEU A 65 19.37 0.27 -0.67
CA LEU A 65 18.99 -0.02 0.72
C LEU A 65 19.78 -1.20 1.30
N ASN A 66 20.26 -2.12 0.46
CA ASN A 66 21.10 -3.24 0.90
C ASN A 66 22.47 -2.80 1.45
N THR A 67 22.87 -1.55 1.19
CA THR A 67 24.14 -0.99 1.69
C THR A 67 23.97 -0.16 2.97
N VAL A 68 22.74 0.04 3.44
CA VAL A 68 22.48 0.78 4.69
C VAL A 68 22.77 -0.16 5.87
N GLY A 69 23.98 -0.04 6.41
CA GLY A 69 24.39 -0.71 7.64
C GLY A 69 24.07 0.15 8.86
N PHE A 70 23.26 -0.37 9.78
CA PHE A 70 23.13 0.21 11.11
C PHE A 70 24.36 -0.18 11.93
N HIS A 71 25.25 0.78 12.16
CA HIS A 71 26.42 0.55 13.01
C HIS A 71 25.99 0.60 14.48
N GLU A 72 26.10 -0.53 15.17
CA GLU A 72 26.10 -0.55 16.63
C GLU A 72 27.50 -0.15 17.10
N PRO A 73 27.66 0.95 17.86
CA PRO A 73 28.99 1.37 18.31
C PRO A 73 29.62 0.29 19.20
N PRO A 74 30.94 0.05 19.09
CA PRO A 74 31.60 -0.97 19.89
C PRO A 74 31.50 -0.63 21.37
N ILE A 75 31.04 -1.59 22.18
CA ILE A 75 31.16 -1.51 23.64
C ILE A 75 32.67 -1.57 23.95
N ALA A 76 33.23 -0.46 24.41
CA ALA A 76 34.66 -0.37 24.71
C ALA A 76 35.08 -1.43 25.75
N PRO A 77 36.29 -2.02 25.63
CA PRO A 77 36.75 -3.03 26.58
C PRO A 77 37.00 -2.39 27.94
N SER A 78 36.29 -2.89 28.95
CA SER A 78 36.49 -2.55 30.36
C SER A 78 37.88 -2.97 30.83
N LEU A 79 38.71 -1.98 31.21
CA LEU A 79 39.98 -2.15 31.95
C LEU A 79 40.06 -1.06 33.06
N PRO A 80 40.81 -1.29 34.15
CA PRO A 80 40.31 -1.67 35.47
C PRO A 80 40.08 -0.45 36.41
N THR A 81 38.97 -0.46 37.14
CA THR A 81 38.66 0.47 38.26
C THR A 81 39.63 0.29 39.44
N PRO A 82 39.92 1.32 40.28
CA PRO A 82 38.86 2.08 40.97
C PRO A 82 39.11 3.58 41.17
N VAL A 83 38.14 4.40 40.77
CA VAL A 83 37.82 5.69 41.41
C VAL A 83 36.44 5.51 42.05
N PRO A 84 36.24 5.87 43.34
CA PRO A 84 34.96 5.69 44.00
C PRO A 84 34.02 6.79 43.53
N HIS A 85 33.33 6.56 42.43
CA HIS A 85 32.10 7.28 42.10
C HIS A 85 30.98 6.28 42.22
N ASN A 86 30.28 6.37 43.35
CA ASN A 86 29.07 5.62 43.66
C ASN A 86 27.89 6.15 42.82
N GLU A 87 28.05 6.15 41.50
CA GLU A 87 27.01 6.57 40.58
C GLU A 87 26.85 5.44 39.57
N LYS A 88 26.05 4.44 39.98
CA LYS A 88 25.40 3.54 39.03
C LYS A 88 24.80 4.42 37.93
N PRO A 89 24.98 4.13 36.63
CA PRO A 89 24.27 4.84 35.58
C PRO A 89 22.77 4.63 35.83
N GLN A 90 22.12 5.64 36.39
CA GLN A 90 20.69 5.61 36.59
C GLN A 90 20.06 5.90 35.23
N ILE A 91 19.32 4.93 34.72
CA ILE A 91 18.38 5.17 33.64
C ILE A 91 17.29 6.08 34.23
N HIS A 92 17.38 7.37 33.95
CA HIS A 92 16.30 8.29 34.24
C HIS A 92 15.25 8.14 33.14
N ALA A 93 14.02 7.79 33.52
CA ALA A 93 12.89 7.97 32.64
C ALA A 93 12.81 9.48 32.33
N VAL A 94 13.07 9.86 31.08
CA VAL A 94 12.91 11.23 30.63
C VAL A 94 11.42 11.55 30.68
N ASP A 95 11.05 12.58 31.43
CA ASP A 95 9.68 13.08 31.42
C ASP A 95 9.34 13.55 29.99
N ARG A 96 8.37 12.87 29.37
CA ARG A 96 7.86 13.23 28.03
C ARG A 96 6.75 14.28 28.11
N SER A 97 6.55 14.94 29.26
CA SER A 97 5.55 15.98 29.46
C SER A 97 5.66 17.15 28.48
N TRP A 98 6.87 17.44 27.96
CA TRP A 98 7.09 18.56 27.04
C TRP A 98 6.48 18.35 25.64
N LYS A 99 6.12 17.10 25.29
CA LYS A 99 5.29 16.76 24.12
C LYS A 99 3.99 16.10 24.56
N GLN A 100 3.29 16.72 25.51
CA GLN A 100 1.85 16.60 25.51
C GLN A 100 1.36 17.53 24.40
N ASP A 101 1.18 16.97 23.19
CA ASP A 101 0.17 17.57 22.32
C ASP A 101 -1.09 17.70 23.17
N PRO A 102 -1.76 18.87 23.20
CA PRO A 102 -3.06 18.95 23.86
C PRO A 102 -3.86 17.76 23.34
N PRO A 103 -4.49 16.95 24.22
CA PRO A 103 -5.19 15.76 23.78
C PRO A 103 -6.05 16.17 22.62
N SER A 104 -5.73 15.65 21.42
CA SER A 104 -6.56 15.89 20.26
C SER A 104 -7.92 15.40 20.71
N PRO A 105 -8.97 16.26 20.73
CA PRO A 105 -10.28 15.79 21.14
C PRO A 105 -10.54 14.57 20.28
N MET A 106 -10.70 13.40 20.89
CA MET A 106 -11.09 12.22 20.14
C MET A 106 -12.35 12.65 19.41
N PRO A 107 -12.34 12.72 18.06
CA PRO A 107 -13.57 12.92 17.35
C PRO A 107 -14.44 11.75 17.82
N GLY A 108 -15.66 12.04 18.30
CA GLY A 108 -16.64 10.97 18.46
C GLY A 108 -16.70 10.17 17.16
N ASP A 109 -17.10 8.90 17.22
CA ASP A 109 -17.28 8.12 15.98
C ASP A 109 -18.07 9.01 15.00
N PRO A 110 -17.57 9.26 13.77
CA PRO A 110 -18.26 10.13 12.81
C PRO A 110 -19.72 9.73 12.57
N LYS A 111 -20.06 8.46 12.84
CA LYS A 111 -21.43 7.93 12.77
C LYS A 111 -22.36 8.43 13.87
N ASP A 112 -21.80 8.87 14.99
CA ASP A 112 -22.52 9.36 16.17
C ASP A 112 -22.53 10.89 16.26
N MET A 113 -21.91 11.59 15.31
CA MET A 113 -21.91 13.06 15.27
C MET A 113 -23.26 13.61 14.79
N THR A 114 -23.78 14.61 15.52
CA THR A 114 -24.86 15.45 14.99
C THR A 114 -24.35 16.28 13.81
N ALA A 115 -25.25 16.71 12.92
CA ALA A 115 -24.89 17.54 11.76
C ALA A 115 -24.14 18.83 12.15
N VAL A 116 -24.48 19.43 13.30
CA VAL A 116 -23.82 20.63 13.82
C VAL A 116 -22.38 20.32 14.24
N GLN A 117 -22.17 19.19 14.94
CA GLN A 117 -20.83 18.75 15.35
C GLN A 117 -19.96 18.39 14.14
N ALA A 118 -20.53 17.72 13.14
CA ALA A 118 -19.83 17.40 11.90
C ALA A 118 -19.38 18.65 11.14
N ARG A 119 -20.24 19.68 11.09
CA ARG A 119 -19.88 20.97 10.46
C ARG A 119 -18.76 21.68 11.21
N ALA A 120 -18.84 21.74 12.53
CA ALA A 120 -17.80 22.34 13.36
C ALA A 120 -16.45 21.61 13.22
N ALA A 121 -16.47 20.28 13.14
CA ALA A 121 -15.27 19.47 12.91
C ALA A 121 -14.66 19.73 11.53
N TRP A 122 -15.49 19.86 10.49
CA TRP A 122 -15.04 20.22 9.13
C TRP A 122 -14.37 21.59 9.08
N ASP A 123 -14.95 22.59 9.74
CA ASP A 123 -14.39 23.94 9.79
C ASP A 123 -13.04 23.95 10.53
N ALA A 124 -12.90 23.15 11.60
CA ALA A 124 -11.64 23.00 12.34
C ALA A 124 -10.51 22.39 11.50
N VAL A 125 -10.81 21.37 10.69
CA VAL A 125 -9.83 20.75 9.77
C VAL A 125 -9.36 21.73 8.71
N ASN A 126 -10.27 22.49 8.11
CA ASN A 126 -9.91 23.51 7.11
C ASN A 126 -9.03 24.61 7.70
N ALA A 127 -9.30 25.02 8.95
CA ALA A 127 -8.46 25.99 9.66
C ALA A 127 -7.04 25.45 9.91
N ASP A 128 -6.89 24.17 10.24
CA ASP A 128 -5.58 23.55 10.45
C ASP A 128 -4.79 23.42 9.14
N ILE A 129 -5.46 23.07 8.04
CA ILE A 129 -4.87 23.07 6.69
C ILE A 129 -4.37 24.47 6.31
N ALA A 130 -5.17 25.52 6.57
CA ALA A 130 -4.74 26.89 6.31
C ALA A 130 -3.48 27.27 7.12
N ARG A 131 -3.40 26.87 8.40
CA ARG A 131 -2.22 27.07 9.24
C ARG A 131 -1.00 26.31 8.72
N TYR A 132 -1.19 25.05 8.30
CA TYR A 132 -0.13 24.25 7.72
C TYR A 132 0.41 24.88 6.42
N ASN A 133 -0.48 25.28 5.52
CA ASN A 133 -0.12 25.90 4.25
C ASN A 133 0.65 27.21 4.45
N ALA A 134 0.23 28.04 5.41
CA ALA A 134 0.92 29.28 5.77
C ALA A 134 2.33 29.03 6.34
N ARG A 135 2.53 27.93 7.07
CA ARG A 135 3.82 27.58 7.69
C ARG A 135 4.79 26.91 6.71
N CYS A 136 4.29 26.06 5.83
CA CYS A 136 5.14 25.13 5.05
C CYS A 136 5.25 25.46 3.56
N GLY A 137 4.52 26.48 3.05
CA GLY A 137 4.59 26.92 1.65
C GLY A 137 4.13 25.90 0.60
N ARG A 138 3.64 24.72 1.02
CA ARG A 138 3.02 23.70 0.17
C ARG A 138 1.51 23.74 0.39
N THR A 139 0.76 23.83 -0.70
CA THR A 139 -0.71 23.86 -0.64
C THR A 139 -1.26 22.44 -0.45
N PHE A 140 -1.70 22.11 0.75
CA PHE A 140 -2.66 21.02 0.97
C PHE A 140 -4.07 21.54 0.69
N VAL A 141 -4.81 20.79 -0.12
CA VAL A 141 -6.23 21.01 -0.43
C VAL A 141 -6.93 19.67 -0.18
N LEU A 142 -8.02 19.69 0.57
CA LEU A 142 -8.93 18.54 0.73
C LEU A 142 -9.98 18.53 -0.38
#